data_AF-A0A496LLQ2-F1
#
_entry.id   AF-A0A496LLQ2-F1
#
_cell.length_a   1.000
_cell.length_b   1.000
_cell.length_c   1.000
_cell.angle_alpha   90.00
_cell.angle_beta   90.00
_cell.angle_gamma   90.00
#
_symmetry.space_group_name_H-M   'P 1'
#
loop_
_entity.id
_entity.type
_entity.pdbx_description
1 polymer ?
#
loop_
_entity_poly.entity_id
_entity_poly.type
_entity_poly.pdbx_seq_one_letter_code
_entity_poly.pdbx_strand_id
1 'polypeptide(L)'
;MLDKISKLCVREGLLLQKFQTLDIASFTRSRSYGAYFGVDLKSYNVLLFMRDAKSRFVMRDAEFLLSLASDISASLGKVVKKRVLFYNSQMCSKSAKFLKENGFSLYAFV
;
A
#
# COMPACT_ATOMS: atom_id res chain seq x y z
N MET A 1 -2.30 11.83 9.03
CA MET A 1 -2.07 10.77 8.03
C MET A 1 -3.37 10.25 7.43
N LEU A 2 -4.38 9.95 8.26
CA LEU A 2 -5.70 9.46 7.82
C LEU A 2 -6.44 10.42 6.85
N ASP A 3 -6.40 11.73 7.09
CA ASP A 3 -7.00 12.72 6.17
C ASP A 3 -6.37 12.68 4.78
N LYS A 4 -5.03 12.55 4.71
CA LYS A 4 -4.28 12.46 3.46
C LYS A 4 -4.65 11.20 2.67
N ILE A 5 -4.73 10.04 3.34
CA ILE A 5 -5.07 8.80 2.65
C ILE A 5 -6.51 8.79 2.15
N SER A 6 -7.44 9.39 2.91
CA SER A 6 -8.84 9.53 2.49
C SER A 6 -8.95 10.38 1.22
N LYS A 7 -8.29 11.54 1.18
CA LYS A 7 -8.25 12.42 -0.01
C LYS A 7 -7.66 11.71 -1.24
N LEU A 8 -6.59 10.94 -1.05
CA LEU A 8 -5.99 10.15 -2.13
C LEU A 8 -6.92 9.04 -2.63
N CYS A 9 -7.62 8.36 -1.74
CA CYS A 9 -8.61 7.35 -2.11
C CYS A 9 -9.73 7.98 -2.96
N VAL A 10 -10.26 9.13 -2.56
CA VAL A 10 -11.28 9.86 -3.34
C VAL A 10 -10.73 10.27 -4.71
N ARG A 11 -9.52 10.83 -4.76
CA ARG A 11 -8.88 11.29 -6.00
C ARG A 11 -8.74 10.16 -7.03
N GLU A 12 -8.39 8.95 -6.59
CA GLU A 12 -8.20 7.79 -7.46
C GLU A 12 -9.46 6.92 -7.62
N GLY A 13 -10.61 7.34 -7.06
CA GLY A 13 -11.87 6.58 -7.13
C GLY A 13 -11.86 5.26 -6.34
N LEU A 14 -11.01 5.15 -5.32
CA LEU A 14 -10.94 3.98 -4.42
C LEU A 14 -11.93 4.12 -3.27
N LEU A 15 -13.13 3.55 -3.45
CA LEU A 15 -14.15 3.46 -2.41
C LEU A 15 -13.98 2.17 -1.61
N LEU A 16 -13.69 2.31 -0.31
CA LEU A 16 -13.43 1.20 0.61
C LEU A 16 -14.40 1.23 1.78
N GLN A 17 -15.10 0.11 1.98
CA GLN A 17 -15.87 -0.20 3.17
C GLN A 17 -14.95 -0.83 4.23
N LYS A 18 -15.40 -0.85 5.50
CA LYS A 18 -14.65 -1.46 6.62
C LYS A 18 -13.20 -0.97 6.68
N PHE A 19 -13.00 0.30 6.38
CA PHE A 19 -11.68 0.91 6.35
C PHE A 19 -11.09 0.93 7.75
N GLN A 20 -9.89 0.38 7.90
CA GLN A 20 -9.17 0.34 9.17
C GLN A 20 -7.70 0.67 8.96
N THR A 21 -7.13 1.38 9.92
CA THR A 21 -5.67 1.56 9.98
C THR A 21 -5.06 0.33 10.64
N LEU A 22 -3.96 -0.16 10.09
CA LEU A 22 -3.24 -1.30 10.64
C LEU A 22 -2.04 -0.81 11.45
N ASP A 23 -1.84 -1.39 12.62
CA ASP A 23 -0.56 -1.26 13.33
C ASP A 23 0.48 -2.14 12.62
N ILE A 24 1.55 -1.51 12.14
CA ILE A 24 2.64 -2.20 11.45
C ILE A 24 3.94 -2.26 12.23
N ALA A 25 3.93 -1.82 13.50
CA ALA A 25 5.13 -1.82 14.34
C ALA A 25 5.70 -3.23 14.57
N SER A 26 4.85 -4.27 14.52
CA SER A 26 5.27 -5.67 14.60
C SER A 26 5.94 -6.19 13.32
N PHE A 27 5.73 -5.55 12.17
CA PHE A 27 6.28 -5.99 10.88
C PHE A 27 7.46 -5.14 10.41
N THR A 28 7.50 -3.86 10.79
CA THR A 28 8.57 -2.96 10.39
C THR A 28 8.80 -1.82 11.37
N ARG A 29 10.06 -1.37 11.47
CA ARG A 29 10.43 -0.15 12.19
C ARG A 29 10.34 1.11 11.33
N SER A 30 9.98 0.99 10.06
CA SER A 30 9.94 2.13 9.15
C SER A 30 8.83 3.10 9.52
N ARG A 31 9.19 4.38 9.67
CA ARG A 31 8.24 5.47 9.95
C ARG A 31 7.65 6.09 8.69
N SER A 32 8.16 5.74 7.51
CA SER A 32 7.69 6.30 6.24
C SER A 32 6.46 5.58 5.69
N TYR A 33 6.08 4.43 6.27
CA TYR A 33 4.96 3.63 5.81
C TYR A 33 3.76 3.76 6.75
N GLY A 34 2.58 3.83 6.16
CA GLY A 34 1.32 3.48 6.81
C GLY A 34 0.65 2.35 6.03
N ALA A 35 -0.08 1.48 6.72
CA ALA A 35 -0.87 0.43 6.10
C ALA A 35 -2.32 0.52 6.56
N TYR A 36 -3.22 0.19 5.64
CA TYR A 36 -4.65 0.27 5.83
C TYR A 36 -5.30 -0.93 5.15
N PHE A 37 -6.42 -1.36 5.69
CA PHE A 37 -7.23 -2.42 5.11
C PHE A 37 -8.62 -1.89 4.82
N GLY A 38 -9.23 -2.38 3.75
CA GLY A 38 -10.63 -2.13 3.46
C GLY A 38 -11.18 -3.19 2.51
N VAL A 39 -12.46 -3.06 2.19
CA VAL A 39 -13.18 -3.91 1.26
C VAL A 39 -13.74 -3.03 0.16
N ASP A 40 -13.42 -3.32 -1.10
CA ASP A 40 -13.96 -2.54 -2.21
C ASP A 40 -15.44 -2.86 -2.48
N LEU A 41 -16.08 -2.11 -3.38
CA LEU A 41 -17.48 -2.32 -3.76
C LEU A 41 -17.76 -3.67 -4.43
N LYS A 42 -16.71 -4.41 -4.84
CA LYS A 42 -16.80 -5.78 -5.38
C LYS A 42 -16.54 -6.85 -4.31
N SER A 43 -16.56 -6.45 -3.03
CA SER A 43 -16.30 -7.32 -1.87
C SER A 43 -14.88 -7.90 -1.84
N TYR A 44 -13.92 -7.24 -2.49
CA TYR A 44 -12.52 -7.66 -2.45
C TYR A 44 -11.78 -7.00 -1.31
N ASN A 45 -11.06 -7.82 -0.53
CA ASN A 45 -10.12 -7.33 0.47
C ASN A 45 -8.98 -6.57 -0.22
N VAL A 46 -8.80 -5.32 0.18
CA VAL A 46 -7.78 -4.40 -0.33
C VAL A 46 -6.81 -4.07 0.80
N LEU A 47 -5.52 -4.30 0.53
CA LEU A 47 -4.43 -3.84 1.38
C LEU A 47 -3.80 -2.60 0.75
N LEU A 48 -3.76 -1.51 1.50
CA LEU A 48 -3.40 -0.20 1.00
C LEU A 48 -2.22 0.35 1.79
N PHE A 49 -1.19 0.77 1.09
CA PHE A 49 0.02 1.32 1.65
C PHE A 49 0.16 2.78 1.28
N MET A 50 0.64 3.58 2.21
CA MET A 50 1.10 4.94 1.95
C MET A 50 2.56 5.03 2.32
N ARG A 51 3.42 5.44 1.40
CA ARG A 51 4.83 5.74 1.65
C ARG A 51 5.09 7.24 1.48
N ASP A 52 5.37 7.92 2.58
CA ASP A 52 5.75 9.33 2.57
C ASP A 52 7.26 9.47 2.83
N ALA A 53 8.05 9.41 1.77
CA ALA A 53 9.49 9.59 1.82
C ALA A 53 10.02 10.12 0.49
N LYS A 54 10.80 11.21 0.54
CA LYS A 54 11.36 11.87 -0.66
C LYS A 54 12.42 11.05 -1.40
N SER A 55 13.00 10.04 -0.74
CA SER A 55 14.01 9.17 -1.34
C SER A 55 13.41 8.36 -2.49
N ARG A 56 14.19 8.21 -3.57
CA ARG A 56 13.81 7.42 -4.75
C ARG A 56 13.43 6.00 -4.34
N PHE A 57 12.30 5.53 -4.82
CA PHE A 57 11.81 4.16 -4.63
C PHE A 57 12.55 3.23 -5.61
N VAL A 58 13.28 2.26 -5.05
CA VAL A 58 14.13 1.32 -5.79
C VAL A 58 13.67 -0.13 -5.60
N MET A 59 14.35 -1.08 -6.26
CA MET A 59 13.99 -2.50 -6.21
C MET A 59 13.92 -3.06 -4.78
N ARG A 60 14.86 -2.68 -3.91
CA ARG A 60 14.87 -3.11 -2.50
C ARG A 60 13.61 -2.65 -1.74
N ASP A 61 13.11 -1.44 -2.02
CA ASP A 61 11.86 -0.95 -1.43
C ASP A 61 10.66 -1.77 -1.93
N ALA A 62 10.70 -2.23 -3.18
CA ALA A 62 9.65 -3.04 -3.79
C ALA A 62 9.57 -4.44 -3.17
N GLU A 63 10.73 -5.09 -3.02
CA GLU A 63 10.86 -6.40 -2.36
C GLU A 63 10.42 -6.31 -0.89
N PHE A 64 10.86 -5.27 -0.18
CA PHE A 64 10.43 -5.01 1.19
C PHE A 64 8.91 -4.84 1.28
N LEU A 65 8.31 -4.03 0.39
CA LEU A 65 6.86 -3.81 0.39
C LEU A 65 6.08 -5.09 0.10
N LEU A 66 6.59 -5.95 -0.80
CA LEU A 66 5.97 -7.24 -1.11
C LEU A 66 6.01 -8.20 0.09
N SER A 67 7.14 -8.24 0.81
CA SER A 67 7.28 -9.01 2.06
C SER A 67 6.29 -8.50 3.10
N LEU A 68 6.29 -7.19 3.37
CA LEU A 68 5.40 -6.56 4.33
C LEU A 68 3.92 -6.85 4.02
N ALA A 69 3.53 -6.79 2.73
CA ALA A 69 2.18 -7.12 2.32
C ALA A 69 1.81 -8.59 2.58
N SER A 70 2.75 -9.51 2.40
CA SER A 70 2.54 -10.94 2.67
C SER A 70 2.38 -11.19 4.16
N ASP A 71 3.24 -10.61 4.99
CA ASP A 71 3.20 -10.79 6.45
C ASP A 71 1.91 -10.23 7.06
N ILE A 72 1.48 -9.04 6.63
CA ILE A 72 0.22 -8.45 7.05
C ILE A 72 -0.97 -9.30 6.59
N SER A 73 -0.96 -9.78 5.34
CA SER A 73 -2.05 -10.61 4.83
C SER A 73 -2.20 -11.92 5.62
N ALA A 74 -1.07 -12.54 5.98
CA ALA A 74 -1.04 -13.74 6.82
C ALA A 74 -1.60 -13.45 8.21
N SER A 75 -1.17 -12.35 8.86
CA SER A 75 -1.64 -11.95 10.18
C SER A 75 -3.13 -11.62 10.22
N LEU A 76 -3.69 -11.04 9.16
CA LEU A 76 -5.13 -10.75 9.07
C LEU A 76 -5.99 -12.02 8.90
N GLY A 77 -5.40 -13.15 8.47
CA GLY A 77 -6.16 -14.35 8.10
C GLY A 77 -7.14 -14.10 6.95
N LYS A 78 -6.83 -13.14 6.06
CA LYS A 78 -7.68 -12.74 4.93
C LYS A 78 -6.93 -12.92 3.61
N VAL A 79 -7.64 -13.43 2.60
CA VAL A 79 -7.13 -13.44 1.23
C VAL A 79 -7.24 -12.02 0.67
N VAL A 80 -6.11 -11.33 0.53
CA VAL A 80 -6.01 -10.00 -0.08
C VAL A 80 -5.95 -10.13 -1.59
N LYS A 81 -6.96 -9.59 -2.29
CA LYS A 81 -7.06 -9.67 -3.76
C LYS A 81 -6.48 -8.45 -4.47
N LYS A 82 -6.42 -7.31 -3.79
CA LYS A 82 -5.89 -6.06 -4.33
C LYS A 82 -4.88 -5.44 -3.39
N ARG A 83 -3.78 -4.95 -3.95
CA ARG A 83 -2.76 -4.20 -3.23
C ARG A 83 -2.61 -2.82 -3.86
N VAL A 84 -2.52 -1.79 -3.05
CA VAL A 84 -2.40 -0.40 -3.51
C VAL A 84 -1.21 0.26 -2.83
N LEU A 85 -0.41 1.01 -3.57
CA LEU A 85 0.63 1.87 -3.04
C LEU A 85 0.40 3.32 -3.49
N PHE A 86 0.19 4.18 -2.51
CA PHE A 86 0.37 5.62 -2.64
C PHE A 86 1.81 5.98 -2.26
N TYR A 87 2.51 6.76 -3.09
CA TYR A 87 3.92 7.11 -2.81
C TYR A 87 4.31 8.56 -3.16
N ASN A 88 5.23 9.12 -2.36
CA ASN A 88 5.78 10.47 -2.50
C ASN A 88 7.25 10.49 -2.95
N SER A 89 7.56 9.94 -4.12
CA SER A 89 8.93 9.96 -4.65
C SER A 89 8.97 9.63 -6.14
N GLN A 90 10.13 9.86 -6.77
CA GLN A 90 10.45 9.16 -8.01
C GLN A 90 10.52 7.64 -7.75
N MET A 91 10.13 6.84 -8.75
CA MET A 91 10.18 5.37 -8.69
C MET A 91 10.90 4.85 -9.93
N CYS A 92 11.83 3.90 -9.77
CA CYS A 92 12.48 3.31 -10.92
C CYS A 92 11.53 2.37 -11.68
N SER A 93 11.63 2.34 -13.01
CA SER A 93 10.75 1.54 -13.87
C SER A 93 10.76 0.04 -13.51
N LYS A 94 11.93 -0.49 -13.13
CA LYS A 94 12.08 -1.89 -12.67
C LYS A 94 11.25 -2.18 -11.41
N SER A 95 11.31 -1.31 -10.40
CA SER A 95 10.52 -1.46 -9.17
C SER A 95 9.02 -1.34 -9.42
N ALA A 96 8.60 -0.41 -10.28
CA ALA A 96 7.21 -0.25 -10.66
C ALA A 96 6.66 -1.48 -11.39
N LYS A 97 7.44 -2.02 -12.34
CA LYS A 97 7.09 -3.25 -13.08
C LYS A 97 6.95 -4.43 -12.13
N PHE A 98 7.93 -4.64 -11.25
CA PHE A 98 7.90 -5.73 -10.26
C PHE A 98 6.65 -5.67 -9.37
N LEU A 99 6.30 -4.49 -8.85
CA LEU A 99 5.11 -4.34 -8.00
C LEU A 99 3.81 -4.62 -8.78
N LYS A 100 3.70 -4.14 -10.03
CA LYS A 100 2.52 -4.39 -10.88
C LYS A 100 2.35 -5.88 -11.19
N GLU A 101 3.43 -6.58 -11.49
CA GLU A 101 3.44 -8.04 -11.70
C GLU A 101 3.00 -8.80 -10.43
N ASN A 102 3.22 -8.21 -9.25
CA ASN A 102 2.78 -8.73 -7.95
C ASN A 102 1.44 -8.13 -7.45
N GLY A 103 0.63 -7.59 -8.35
CA GLY A 103 -0.75 -7.19 -8.08
C GLY A 103 -0.93 -5.82 -7.42
N PHE A 104 0.09 -4.96 -7.43
CA PHE A 104 -0.02 -3.60 -6.92
C PHE A 104 -0.53 -2.61 -7.97
N SER A 105 -1.49 -1.79 -7.56
CA SER A 105 -1.79 -0.50 -8.22
C SER A 105 -0.95 0.60 -7.59
N LEU A 106 -0.34 1.46 -8.42
CA LEU A 106 0.65 2.45 -8.00
C LEU A 106 0.15 3.86 -8.30
N TYR A 107 0.12 4.73 -7.29
CA TYR A 107 -0.37 6.10 -7.40
C TYR A 107 0.62 7.07 -6.77
N ALA A 108 1.23 7.92 -7.60
CA ALA A 108 2.10 8.99 -7.14
C ALA A 108 1.25 10.13 -6.54
N PHE A 109 1.73 10.75 -5.46
CA PHE A 109 1.16 11.99 -4.93
C PHE A 109 2.23 13.06 -4.67
N VAL A 110 3.34 12.96 -5.41
CA VAL A 110 4.46 13.90 -5.42
C VAL A 110 3.97 15.34 -5.50
#